data_AF-A0A7Y3D7U6-F1
#
_entry.id   AF-A0A7Y3D7U6-F1
#
_cell.length_a   1.000
_cell.length_b   1.000
_cell.length_c   1.000
_cell.angle_alpha   90.00
_cell.angle_beta   90.00
_cell.angle_gamma   90.00
#
_symmetry.space_group_name_H-M   'P 1'
#
loop_
_entity.id
_entity.type
_entity.pdbx_description
1 polymer ?
#
loop_
_entity_poly.entity_id
_entity_poly.type
_entity_poly.pdbx_seq_one_letter_code
_entity_poly.pdbx_strand_id
1 'polypeptide(L)'
;LGRATLGWLVLSLSGSAAATEASVANSVPVVVRTVPMSGDTDVDPALAEIRVTFSKPKSTKDMWSFVYARPAAFPEITGPIRYVDDRTCVMPVRLAPGTTYGTWLNSRGNDAFRDTAGRPAVPYLLLFETR
;
A
#
# COMPACT_ATOMS: atom_id res chain seq x y z
N LEU A 1 -71.20 23.45 -11.43
CA LEU A 1 -70.43 22.71 -10.41
C LEU A 1 -69.38 21.87 -11.11
N GLY A 2 -68.11 21.94 -10.71
CA GLY A 2 -67.04 21.07 -11.19
C GLY A 2 -65.68 21.76 -11.23
N ARG A 3 -65.05 21.94 -10.06
CA ARG A 3 -63.71 22.55 -9.94
C ARG A 3 -62.66 21.52 -10.33
N ALA A 4 -61.80 21.86 -11.29
CA ALA A 4 -60.56 21.15 -11.54
C ALA A 4 -59.51 21.60 -10.51
N THR A 5 -58.88 20.66 -9.82
CA THR A 5 -57.72 20.90 -8.96
C THR A 5 -56.56 20.05 -9.46
N LEU A 6 -55.59 20.70 -10.12
CA LEU A 6 -54.27 20.14 -10.37
C LEU A 6 -53.50 20.08 -9.05
N GLY A 7 -53.18 18.88 -8.58
CA GLY A 7 -52.27 18.68 -7.46
C GLY A 7 -50.82 18.80 -7.92
N TRP A 8 -50.07 19.72 -7.32
CA TRP A 8 -48.62 19.79 -7.49
C TRP A 8 -47.95 18.81 -6.52
N LEU A 9 -47.22 17.84 -7.07
CA LEU A 9 -46.33 16.98 -6.29
C LEU A 9 -44.98 17.69 -6.13
N VAL A 10 -44.68 18.18 -4.92
CA VAL A 10 -43.35 18.69 -4.59
C VAL A 10 -42.50 17.52 -4.10
N LEU A 11 -41.60 17.05 -4.95
CA LEU A 11 -40.60 16.05 -4.57
C LEU A 11 -39.44 16.78 -3.87
N SER A 12 -39.44 16.76 -2.53
CA SER A 12 -38.33 17.31 -1.74
C SER A 12 -37.24 16.25 -1.58
N LEU A 13 -36.22 16.29 -2.44
CA LEU A 13 -34.97 15.54 -2.26
C LEU A 13 -34.00 16.40 -1.44
N SER A 14 -34.08 16.30 -0.12
CA SER A 14 -33.06 16.89 0.77
C SER A 14 -32.28 15.78 1.45
N GLY A 15 -31.50 15.04 0.66
CA GLY A 15 -30.42 14.20 1.16
C GLY A 15 -29.12 14.98 1.08
N SER A 16 -28.74 15.69 2.14
CA SER A 16 -27.38 16.22 2.23
C SER A 16 -26.44 15.03 2.41
N ALA A 17 -25.75 14.64 1.35
CA ALA A 17 -24.66 13.68 1.44
C ALA A 17 -23.57 14.31 2.32
N ALA A 18 -23.49 13.88 3.57
CA ALA A 18 -22.37 14.24 4.43
C ALA A 18 -21.10 13.68 3.77
N ALA A 19 -20.31 14.56 3.14
CA ALA A 19 -18.98 14.21 2.69
C ALA A 19 -18.20 13.74 3.92
N THR A 20 -17.83 12.45 3.96
CA THR A 20 -16.88 11.98 4.95
C THR A 20 -15.58 12.73 4.69
N GLU A 21 -15.22 13.65 5.59
CA GLU A 21 -13.95 14.37 5.49
C GLU A 21 -12.79 13.39 5.44
N ALA A 22 -11.88 13.61 4.49
CA ALA A 22 -10.66 12.84 4.38
C ALA A 22 -9.80 13.09 5.64
N SER A 23 -9.64 12.06 6.46
CA SER A 23 -8.83 12.11 7.67
C SER A 23 -7.80 10.98 7.70
N VAL A 24 -6.71 11.20 8.43
CA VAL A 24 -5.69 10.16 8.66
C VAL A 24 -6.33 8.94 9.33
N ALA A 25 -7.35 9.09 10.18
CA ALA A 25 -8.04 7.96 10.79
C ALA A 25 -8.81 7.12 9.76
N ASN A 26 -9.50 7.78 8.82
CA ASN A 26 -10.42 7.14 7.87
C ASN A 26 -9.77 6.67 6.55
N SER A 27 -8.55 7.10 6.25
CA SER A 27 -7.84 6.66 5.03
C SER A 27 -7.43 5.18 5.05
N VAL A 28 -7.02 4.63 3.91
CA VAL A 28 -6.29 3.35 3.86
C VAL A 28 -4.81 3.58 4.15
N PRO A 29 -4.06 2.59 4.67
CA PRO A 29 -2.62 2.72 4.80
C PRO A 29 -1.96 2.86 3.41
N VAL A 30 -0.93 3.68 3.33
CA VAL A 30 -0.12 3.87 2.12
C VAL A 30 1.35 3.72 2.46
N VAL A 31 2.18 3.38 1.49
CA VAL A 31 3.65 3.42 1.63
C VAL A 31 4.07 4.88 1.62
N VAL A 32 4.84 5.30 2.64
CA VAL A 32 5.36 6.68 2.75
C VAL A 32 6.86 6.76 2.55
N ARG A 33 7.56 5.61 2.64
CA ARG A 33 8.99 5.52 2.38
C ARG A 33 9.37 4.09 2.02
N THR A 34 10.31 3.95 1.09
CA THR A 34 11.05 2.71 0.86
C THR A 34 12.55 2.97 0.93
N VAL A 35 13.31 1.93 1.29
CA VAL A 35 14.75 1.84 1.06
C VAL A 35 14.99 0.52 0.32
N PRO A 36 15.56 0.53 -0.90
CA PRO A 36 15.89 1.72 -1.70
C PRO A 36 14.63 2.50 -2.11
N MET A 37 14.81 3.73 -2.61
CA MET A 37 13.68 4.49 -3.14
C MET A 37 13.20 3.84 -4.44
N SER A 38 11.89 3.77 -4.66
CA SER A 38 11.37 3.32 -5.96
C SER A 38 11.78 4.32 -7.05
N GLY A 39 12.29 3.80 -8.17
CA GLY A 39 12.87 4.55 -9.28
C GLY A 39 14.37 4.86 -9.13
N ASP A 40 15.01 4.48 -8.01
CA ASP A 40 16.46 4.65 -7.85
C ASP A 40 17.22 3.70 -8.78
N THR A 41 18.23 4.21 -9.48
CA THR A 41 19.02 3.47 -10.48
C THR A 41 20.49 3.31 -10.09
N ASP A 42 20.91 3.80 -8.92
CA ASP A 42 22.30 3.74 -8.43
C ASP A 42 22.36 3.03 -7.07
N VAL A 43 21.47 2.06 -6.84
CA VAL A 43 21.41 1.33 -5.57
C VAL A 43 22.69 0.52 -5.38
N ASP A 44 23.30 0.64 -4.21
CA ASP A 44 24.46 -0.19 -3.87
C ASP A 44 24.02 -1.67 -3.75
N PRO A 45 24.61 -2.60 -4.53
CA PRO A 45 24.30 -4.03 -4.42
C PRO A 45 24.65 -4.62 -3.05
N ALA A 46 25.46 -3.93 -2.23
CA ALA A 46 25.72 -4.30 -0.84
C ALA A 46 24.56 -3.96 0.13
N LEU A 47 23.49 -3.31 -0.35
CA LEU A 47 22.29 -3.09 0.46
C LEU A 47 21.67 -4.44 0.86
N ALA A 48 21.76 -4.75 2.16
CA ALA A 48 21.36 -6.06 2.69
C ALA A 48 19.88 -6.15 3.08
N GLU A 49 19.12 -5.05 3.01
CA GLU A 49 17.73 -5.02 3.46
C GLU A 49 16.89 -4.05 2.62
N ILE A 50 15.70 -4.51 2.20
CA ILE A 50 14.62 -3.64 1.73
C ILE A 50 13.78 -3.23 2.93
N ARG A 51 13.46 -1.93 3.03
CA ARG A 51 12.63 -1.38 4.11
C ARG A 51 11.41 -0.69 3.53
N VAL A 52 10.27 -0.87 4.16
CA VAL A 52 8.99 -0.28 3.75
C VAL A 52 8.31 0.30 4.97
N THR A 53 8.12 1.63 4.97
CA THR A 53 7.39 2.34 6.04
C THR A 53 6.01 2.75 5.53
N PHE A 54 4.99 2.48 6.34
CA PHE A 54 3.61 2.82 6.05
C PHE A 54 3.12 4.05 6.84
N SER A 55 2.07 4.70 6.34
CA SER A 55 1.43 5.84 7.00
C SER A 55 0.71 5.52 8.30
N LYS A 56 0.43 4.23 8.58
CA LYS A 56 -0.34 3.77 9.73
C LYS A 56 0.27 2.52 10.37
N PRO A 57 0.09 2.35 11.70
CA PRO A 57 0.42 1.11 12.39
C PRO A 57 -0.24 -0.12 11.73
N LYS A 58 0.44 -1.25 11.75
CA LYS A 58 0.02 -2.49 11.09
C LYS A 58 -0.71 -3.42 12.05
N SER A 59 -1.62 -4.25 11.51
CA SER A 59 -2.46 -5.15 12.31
C SER A 59 -1.66 -6.20 13.09
N THR A 60 -0.64 -6.77 12.45
CA THR A 60 0.08 -7.94 12.95
C THR A 60 1.55 -7.85 12.57
N LYS A 61 2.44 -8.26 13.48
CA LYS A 61 3.90 -8.27 13.25
C LYS A 61 4.38 -9.42 12.35
N ASP A 62 3.53 -10.40 12.09
CA ASP A 62 3.88 -11.60 11.32
C ASP A 62 3.12 -11.69 9.97
N MET A 63 2.62 -10.55 9.48
CA MET A 63 1.89 -10.47 8.21
C MET A 63 2.50 -9.44 7.26
N TRP A 64 2.80 -9.88 6.05
CA TRP A 64 3.35 -9.06 4.96
C TRP A 64 3.00 -9.66 3.60
N SER A 65 3.04 -8.84 2.56
CA SER A 65 2.84 -9.29 1.18
C SER A 65 3.86 -8.63 0.26
N PHE A 66 5.03 -9.25 0.16
CA PHE A 66 5.98 -8.97 -0.91
C PHE A 66 5.71 -9.94 -2.05
N VAL A 67 5.37 -9.43 -3.22
CA VAL A 67 4.96 -10.24 -4.37
C VAL A 67 5.86 -9.92 -5.55
N TYR A 68 6.38 -10.95 -6.22
CA TYR A 68 7.23 -10.76 -7.39
C TYR A 68 6.50 -9.96 -8.48
N ALA A 69 7.14 -8.91 -9.01
CA ALA A 69 6.63 -8.23 -10.21
C ALA A 69 6.84 -9.11 -11.45
N ARG A 70 7.95 -9.84 -11.47
CA ARG A 70 8.29 -10.92 -12.41
C ARG A 70 9.34 -11.83 -11.73
N PRO A 71 9.37 -13.15 -12.01
CA PRO A 71 10.24 -14.08 -11.27
C PRO A 71 11.72 -13.68 -11.23
N ALA A 72 12.28 -13.25 -12.36
CA ALA A 72 13.69 -12.88 -12.47
C ALA A 72 14.07 -11.55 -11.80
N ALA A 73 13.10 -10.74 -11.35
CA ALA A 73 13.34 -9.43 -10.75
C ALA A 73 13.03 -9.40 -9.25
N PHE A 74 12.73 -10.53 -8.62
CA PHE A 74 12.52 -10.59 -7.19
C PHE A 74 13.87 -10.83 -6.48
N PRO A 75 14.22 -10.03 -5.44
CA PRO A 75 15.47 -10.23 -4.72
C PRO A 75 15.45 -11.55 -3.95
N GLU A 76 16.62 -12.17 -3.80
CA GLU A 76 16.76 -13.33 -2.93
C GLU A 76 16.57 -12.90 -1.48
N ILE A 77 15.66 -13.56 -0.75
CA ILE A 77 15.43 -13.31 0.67
C ILE A 77 16.47 -14.07 1.49
N THR A 78 17.24 -13.37 2.32
CA THR A 78 18.38 -13.95 3.07
C THR A 78 18.08 -14.19 4.56
N GLY A 79 16.88 -13.87 5.02
CA GLY A 79 16.50 -14.00 6.41
C GLY A 79 15.01 -13.75 6.67
N PRO A 80 14.57 -13.82 7.94
CA PRO A 80 13.17 -13.61 8.28
C PRO A 80 12.76 -12.17 8.00
N ILE A 81 11.62 -12.01 7.31
CA ILE A 81 10.94 -10.73 7.19
C ILE A 81 10.40 -10.36 8.57
N ARG A 82 10.56 -9.09 8.96
CA ARG A 82 10.17 -8.62 10.28
C ARG A 82 9.80 -7.15 10.29
N TYR A 83 8.96 -6.77 11.24
CA TYR A 83 8.77 -5.37 11.57
C TYR A 83 9.82 -4.90 12.57
N VAL A 84 10.39 -3.71 12.34
CA VAL A 84 11.33 -3.05 13.29
C VAL A 84 10.63 -2.04 14.20
N ASP A 85 9.43 -1.61 13.80
CA ASP A 85 8.52 -0.77 14.55
C ASP A 85 7.07 -1.08 14.12
N ASP A 86 6.08 -0.34 14.58
CA ASP A 86 4.67 -0.59 14.26
C ASP A 86 4.28 -0.29 12.79
N ARG A 87 5.16 0.35 12.01
CA ARG A 87 4.92 0.85 10.65
C ARG A 87 5.94 0.39 9.62
N THR A 88 7.10 -0.12 10.02
CA THR A 88 8.22 -0.42 9.12
C THR A 88 8.50 -1.91 9.06
N CYS A 89 8.25 -2.50 7.88
CA CYS A 89 8.60 -3.88 7.56
C CYS A 89 9.96 -3.92 6.86
N VAL A 90 10.77 -4.92 7.19
CA VAL A 90 12.11 -5.13 6.66
C VAL A 90 12.19 -6.53 6.07
N MET A 91 12.66 -6.60 4.83
CA MET A 91 12.97 -7.84 4.11
C MET A 91 14.48 -7.91 3.90
N PRO A 92 15.21 -8.78 4.61
CA PRO A 92 16.62 -9.05 4.33
C PRO A 92 16.78 -9.62 2.91
N VAL A 93 17.71 -9.07 2.14
CA VAL A 93 17.93 -9.43 0.74
C VAL A 93 19.39 -9.62 0.38
N ARG A 94 19.62 -10.32 -0.73
CA ARG A 94 20.86 -10.26 -1.51
C ARG A 94 20.56 -9.69 -2.89
N LEU A 95 21.37 -8.72 -3.30
CA LEU A 95 21.28 -8.04 -4.59
C LEU A 95 22.53 -8.34 -5.43
N ALA A 96 22.34 -8.46 -6.74
CA ALA A 96 23.42 -8.56 -7.72
C ALA A 96 23.61 -7.18 -8.37
N PRO A 97 24.85 -6.80 -8.77
CA PRO A 97 25.11 -5.54 -9.47
C PRO A 97 24.42 -5.49 -10.84
N GLY A 98 24.20 -4.28 -11.36
CA GLY A 98 23.64 -4.05 -12.70
C GLY A 98 22.26 -4.70 -12.94
N THR A 99 21.47 -4.91 -11.88
CA THR A 99 20.21 -5.66 -11.93
C THR A 99 19.01 -4.80 -11.55
N THR A 100 17.96 -4.85 -12.38
CA THR A 100 16.64 -4.25 -12.10
C THR A 100 15.78 -5.18 -11.24
N TYR A 101 15.47 -4.74 -10.02
CA TYR A 101 14.60 -5.45 -9.08
C TYR A 101 13.21 -4.84 -9.02
N GLY A 102 12.18 -5.68 -8.88
CA GLY A 102 10.78 -5.30 -8.82
C GLY A 102 9.96 -6.18 -7.87
N THR A 103 9.31 -5.56 -6.89
CA THR A 103 8.42 -6.22 -5.93
C THR A 103 7.18 -5.37 -5.67
N TRP A 104 6.02 -6.01 -5.66
CA TRP A 104 4.76 -5.43 -5.24
C TRP A 104 4.60 -5.56 -3.73
N LEU A 105 4.25 -4.45 -3.09
CA LEU A 105 3.81 -4.38 -1.70
C LEU A 105 2.29 -4.42 -1.69
N ASN A 106 1.75 -5.59 -1.37
CA ASN A 106 0.41 -6.02 -1.77
C ASN A 106 0.22 -6.03 -3.31
N SER A 107 -0.67 -6.90 -3.79
CA SER A 107 -1.12 -6.99 -5.18
C SER A 107 -2.56 -7.50 -5.24
N ARG A 108 -3.13 -7.68 -6.44
CA ARG A 108 -4.46 -8.28 -6.56
C ARG A 108 -4.45 -9.70 -5.95
N GLY A 109 -5.25 -9.90 -4.91
CA GLY A 109 -5.36 -11.18 -4.20
C GLY A 109 -4.28 -11.45 -3.14
N ASN A 110 -3.32 -10.55 -2.96
CA ASN A 110 -2.27 -10.66 -1.95
C ASN A 110 -2.20 -9.34 -1.16
N ASP A 111 -2.81 -9.27 0.02
CA ASP A 111 -3.08 -7.98 0.68
C ASP A 111 -2.75 -7.96 2.18
N ALA A 112 -1.76 -8.75 2.58
CA ALA A 112 -1.41 -8.98 3.98
C ALA A 112 -0.77 -7.77 4.69
N PHE A 113 -0.30 -6.73 3.98
CA PHE A 113 -0.01 -5.46 4.63
C PHE A 113 -1.31 -4.72 4.94
N ARG A 114 -1.76 -4.78 6.21
CA ARG A 114 -3.03 -4.18 6.69
C ARG A 114 -2.81 -3.30 7.90
N ASP A 115 -3.61 -2.23 8.05
CA ASP A 115 -3.63 -1.46 9.29
C ASP A 115 -4.36 -2.20 10.42
N THR A 116 -4.35 -1.64 11.63
CA THR A 116 -5.02 -2.21 12.82
C THR A 116 -6.54 -2.35 12.69
N ALA A 117 -7.18 -1.71 11.70
CA ALA A 117 -8.59 -1.87 11.37
C ALA A 117 -8.82 -2.94 10.28
N GLY A 118 -7.77 -3.66 9.88
CA GLY A 118 -7.82 -4.69 8.85
C GLY A 118 -7.88 -4.16 7.42
N ARG A 119 -7.73 -2.85 7.19
CA ARG A 119 -7.77 -2.27 5.84
C ARG A 119 -6.46 -2.54 5.11
N PRO A 120 -6.49 -3.11 3.90
CA PRO A 120 -5.28 -3.37 3.14
C PRO A 120 -4.61 -2.07 2.69
N ALA A 121 -3.29 -2.07 2.69
CA ALA A 121 -2.52 -0.99 2.10
C ALA A 121 -2.73 -0.96 0.59
N VAL A 122 -2.77 0.26 0.04
CA VAL A 122 -2.80 0.46 -1.41
C VAL A 122 -1.60 -0.27 -2.03
N PRO A 123 -1.80 -1.10 -3.08
CA PRO A 123 -0.71 -1.75 -3.79
C PRO A 123 0.35 -0.74 -4.23
N TYR A 124 1.62 -1.07 -4.02
CA TYR A 124 2.74 -0.21 -4.37
C TYR A 124 3.81 -1.03 -5.09
N LEU A 125 4.25 -0.56 -6.27
CA LEU A 125 5.37 -1.16 -6.97
C LEU A 125 6.68 -0.52 -6.50
N LEU A 126 7.52 -1.30 -5.83
CA LEU A 126 8.92 -0.96 -5.59
C LEU A 126 9.74 -1.51 -6.77
N LEU A 127 10.32 -0.61 -7.56
CA LEU A 127 11.17 -0.91 -8.71
C LEU A 127 12.46 -0.11 -8.57
N PHE A 128 13.63 -0.73 -8.69
CA PHE A 128 14.91 -0.04 -8.57
C PHE A 128 16.00 -0.81 -9.33
N GLU A 129 17.12 -0.15 -9.60
CA GLU A 129 18.30 -0.73 -10.25
C GLU A 129 19.53 -0.56 -9.39
N THR A 130 20.38 -1.57 -9.45
CA THR A 130 21.68 -1.58 -8.77
C THR A 130 22.77 -1.16 -9.74
N ARG A 131 23.77 -0.45 -9.22
CA ARG A 131 24.98 -0.07 -9.96
C ARG A 131 25.93 -1.24 -10.23
#